data_AF-A0A8D5JR28-F1
#
_entry.id   AF-A0A8D5JR28-F1
#
_cell.length_a   1.000
_cell.length_b   1.000
_cell.length_c   1.000
_cell.angle_alpha   90.00
_cell.angle_beta   90.00
_cell.angle_gamma   90.00
#
_symmetry.space_group_name_H-M   'P 1'
#
loop_
_entity.id
_entity.type
_entity.pdbx_description
1 polymer ?
#
loop_
_entity_poly.entity_id
_entity_poly.type
_entity_poly.pdbx_seq_one_letter_code
_entity_poly.pdbx_strand_id
1 'polypeptide(L)' 'MSTYRYLFKPLDLGFTTLKNRILMGSMHTGLEEGKNGFERMAAYFSARAAGESVLL' A
#
# COMPACT_ATOMS: atom_id res chain seq x y z
N MET A 1 -17.29 12.17 14.49
CA MET A 1 -16.98 10.72 14.59
C MET A 1 -16.40 10.29 13.26
N SER A 2 -15.18 9.74 13.20
CA SER A 2 -14.59 9.28 11.93
C SER A 2 -15.45 8.16 11.34
N THR A 3 -15.94 8.34 10.13
CA THR A 3 -16.89 7.45 9.44
C THR A 3 -16.39 6.01 9.27
N TYR A 4 -15.09 5.76 9.47
CA TYR A 4 -14.43 4.47 9.23
C TYR A 4 -13.62 3.98 10.45
N ARG A 5 -14.29 3.78 11.59
CA ARG A 5 -13.66 3.39 12.88
C ARG A 5 -12.76 2.14 12.79
N TYR A 6 -13.14 1.15 12.00
CA TYR A 6 -12.40 -0.10 11.89
C TYR A 6 -11.26 -0.06 10.86
N LEU A 7 -11.35 0.82 9.86
CA LEU A 7 -10.38 0.88 8.78
C LEU A 7 -9.00 1.32 9.28
N PHE A 8 -8.97 2.29 10.19
CA PHE A 8 -7.74 2.81 10.78
C PHE A 8 -7.35 2.09 12.08
N LYS A 9 -8.07 1.03 12.47
CA LYS A 9 -7.71 0.24 13.65
C LYS A 9 -6.51 -0.65 13.31
N PRO A 10 -5.44 -0.65 14.12
CA PRO A 10 -4.31 -1.55 13.94
C PRO A 10 -4.73 -3.03 13.83
N LEU A 11 -3.95 -3.80 13.09
CA LEU A 11 -4.11 -5.25 12.95
C LEU A 11 -2.80 -5.94 13.32
N ASP A 12 -2.85 -6.74 14.37
CA ASP A 12 -1.74 -7.59 14.79
C ASP A 12 -1.77 -8.91 14.00
N LEU A 13 -0.64 -9.27 13.41
CA LEU A 13 -0.45 -10.50 12.64
C LEU A 13 0.46 -11.51 13.38
N GLY A 14 0.83 -11.24 14.63
CA GLY A 14 1.67 -12.09 15.48
C GLY A 14 3.19 -11.86 15.30
N PHE A 15 3.65 -11.50 14.11
CA PHE A 15 5.06 -11.16 13.84
C PHE A 15 5.28 -9.68 13.49
N THR A 16 4.20 -8.96 13.18
CA THR A 16 4.21 -7.54 12.87
C THR A 16 2.84 -6.94 13.15
N THR A 17 2.76 -5.62 13.26
CA THR A 17 1.51 -4.90 13.45
C THR A 17 1.30 -3.92 12.31
N LEU A 18 0.20 -4.07 11.60
CA LEU A 18 -0.23 -3.13 10.56
C LEU A 18 -0.90 -1.92 11.23
N LYS A 19 -0.48 -0.70 10.86
CA LYS A 19 -1.02 0.55 11.40
C LYS A 19 -2.50 0.79 11.09
N ASN A 20 -2.99 0.20 10.01
CA ASN A 20 -4.38 0.25 9.56
C ASN A 20 -4.71 -1.01 8.75
N ARG A 21 -5.94 -1.09 8.24
CA ARG A 21 -6.45 -2.22 7.45
C ARG A 21 -6.52 -1.88 5.96
N ILE A 22 -5.71 -0.91 5.51
CA ILE A 22 -5.67 -0.46 4.12
C ILE A 22 -4.55 -1.22 3.42
N LEU A 23 -4.95 -2.12 2.53
CA LEU A 23 -4.07 -2.96 1.73
C LEU A 23 -4.18 -2.52 0.28
N MET A 24 -3.06 -2.30 -0.37
CA MET A 24 -3.02 -2.24 -1.82
C MET A 24 -2.98 -3.69 -2.34
N GLY A 25 -3.95 -4.05 -3.19
CA GLY A 25 -3.97 -5.36 -3.80
C GLY A 25 -2.87 -5.52 -4.85
N SER A 26 -2.50 -6.78 -5.13
CA SER A 26 -1.62 -7.09 -6.26
C SER A 26 -2.21 -6.53 -7.55
N MET A 27 -1.38 -5.80 -8.30
CA MET A 27 -1.77 -5.17 -9.56
C MET A 27 -0.73 -5.44 -10.62
N HIS A 28 -1.18 -5.89 -11.79
CA HIS A 28 -0.36 -5.87 -12.99
C HIS A 28 -0.42 -4.48 -13.60
N THR A 29 0.61 -3.67 -13.34
CA THR A 29 0.59 -2.24 -13.67
C THR A 29 0.92 -1.96 -15.13
N GLY A 30 1.53 -2.94 -15.82
CA GLY A 30 2.07 -2.76 -17.17
C GLY A 30 3.25 -1.79 -17.23
N LEU A 31 3.70 -1.28 -16.07
CA LEU A 31 4.86 -0.38 -15.98
C LEU A 31 6.17 -1.15 -16.07
N GLU A 32 6.14 -2.45 -15.79
CA GLU A 32 7.28 -3.36 -15.85
C GLU A 32 7.92 -3.48 -17.24
N GLU A 33 7.16 -3.30 -18.33
CA GLU A 33 7.62 -3.51 -19.71
C GLU A 33 8.10 -2.23 -20.42
N GLY A 34 7.99 -1.07 -19.76
CA GLY A 34 8.38 0.22 -20.32
C GLY A 34 9.86 0.54 -20.14
N LYS A 35 10.38 1.50 -20.93
CA LYS A 35 11.67 2.15 -20.61
C LYS A 35 11.58 2.72 -19.19
N ASN A 36 12.59 2.40 -18.36
CA ASN A 36 12.66 2.78 -16.95
C ASN A 36 11.52 2.21 -16.09
N GLY A 37 11.04 1.01 -16.41
CA GLY A 37 9.92 0.37 -15.70
C GLY A 37 10.11 0.28 -14.20
N PHE A 38 11.31 -0.06 -13.73
CA PHE A 38 11.63 -0.11 -12.29
C PHE A 38 11.51 1.24 -11.59
N GLU A 39 11.97 2.32 -12.21
CA GLU A 39 11.90 3.67 -11.63
C GLU A 39 10.45 4.15 -11.55
N ARG A 40 9.66 3.84 -12.58
CA ARG A 40 8.22 4.14 -12.60
C ARG A 40 7.45 3.34 -11.55
N MET A 41 7.80 2.07 -11.37
CA MET A 41 7.24 1.23 -10.30
C MET A 41 7.63 1.78 -8.92
N ALA A 42 8.89 2.14 -8.70
CA ALA A 42 9.34 2.72 -7.44
C ALA A 42 8.59 4.03 -7.10
N ALA A 43 8.42 4.93 -8.08
CA ALA A 43 7.63 6.14 -7.93
C ALA A 43 6.15 5.84 -7.63
N TYR A 44 5.58 4.84 -8.31
CA TYR A 44 4.19 4.42 -8.15
C TYR A 44 3.90 3.82 -6.76
N PHE A 45 4.77 2.95 -6.26
CA PHE A 45 4.65 2.30 -4.96
C PHE A 45 4.96 3.27 -3.80
N SER A 46 5.98 4.12 -3.95
CA SER A 46 6.32 5.13 -2.93
C SER A 46 5.18 6.12 -2.71
N ALA A 47 4.50 6.56 -3.77
CA ALA A 47 3.33 7.43 -3.65
C ALA A 47 2.19 6.75 -2.86
N ARG A 48 2.04 5.42 -2.94
CA ARG A 48 0.98 4.67 -2.24
C ARG A 48 1.34 4.36 -0.80
N ALA A 49 2.61 4.09 -0.51
CA ALA A 49 3.10 4.02 0.86
C ALA A 49 2.88 5.36 1.60
N ALA A 50 3.07 6.49 0.93
CA ALA A 50 2.78 7.81 1.48
C ALA A 50 1.27 8.04 1.70
N GLY A 51 0.41 7.44 0.87
CA GLY A 51 -1.05 7.51 0.95
C GLY A 51 -1.71 6.62 2.01
N GLU A 52 -1.00 6.29 3.09
CA GLU A 52 -1.45 5.47 4.23
C GLU A 52 -1.57 3.95 4.00
N SER A 53 -1.40 3.42 2.79
CA SER A 53 -1.40 1.96 2.58
C SER A 53 -0.24 1.31 3.34
N VAL A 54 -0.55 0.31 4.17
CA VAL A 54 0.45 -0.35 5.01
C VAL A 54 1.04 -1.61 4.37
N LEU A 55 0.33 -2.20 3.40
CA LEU A 55 0.82 -3.30 2.59
C LEU A 55 0.64 -2.94 1.12
N LEU A 56 1.69 -3.17 0.34
CA LEU A 56 1.76 -3.00 -1.11
C LEU A 56 1.84 -4.35 -1.81
#